data_AF-A0A7M4FJQ3-F1
#
_entry.id   AF-A0A7M4FJQ3-F1
#
_cell.length_a   1.000
_cell.length_b   1.000
_cell.length_c   1.000
_cell.angle_alpha   90.00
_cell.angle_beta   90.00
_cell.angle_gamma   90.00
#
_symmetry.space_group_name_H-M   'P 1'
#
loop_
_entity.id
_entity.type
_entity.pdbx_description
1 polymer ?
#
loop_
_entity_poly.entity_id
_entity_poly.type
_entity_poly.pdbx_seq_one_letter_code
_entity_poly.pdbx_strand_id
1 'polypeptide(L)'
;MKSNIHCHPRGNTCSAFSLSNSLACCCGTAACSLCCKCCPKIKQSTSTRFMYALYFILVTLICCIMMSRTVATQMKDHIPFYEEMCRHLQAGETCEKLVGYSAVYKVCFGMACFFFIFFLLTIRINSSKSCRAYIHNGFWFIKLLILVAMCSGAFFIPDQKTFLDAWRYVGAAGGFLFIVIQLILLVEFAHKWNKNWTAGTQQNKLWYGLLALGTLILYSVAVAALVLMAIFYTRYYGCTFNKILLGVNGGLCFLISLVAISPCVQSRQPHSGLLQSGLISCYVMYLTFSALSSKPPETILDESNKNITICVPEFGQGLHRDENLVTGLGTTILFCCILYSCLTSTTRASSEALRGIYATPETEVARCCFCCTPDGDADTEERVVKRGGQTVIYDEKKATVYSYAYFHFIFFLASLYVMMTVTHWFHYEEAEIEKIFSESWSIFWIKMISCWVCVLLYLWTLTAPLCCPTRQFSV
;
A
#
# COMPACT_ATOMS: atom_id res chain seq x y z
N MET A 1 54.89 -39.28 -16.24
CA MET A 1 54.01 -39.93 -15.25
C MET A 1 53.40 -38.85 -14.36
N LYS A 2 52.30 -38.22 -14.77
CA LYS A 2 51.57 -37.23 -13.94
C LYS A 2 50.13 -37.68 -13.85
N SER A 3 49.76 -38.00 -12.62
CA SER A 3 48.51 -38.59 -12.16
C SER A 3 47.30 -37.74 -12.57
N ASN A 4 46.32 -38.41 -13.19
CA ASN A 4 44.94 -37.94 -13.27
C ASN A 4 44.32 -38.02 -11.86
N ILE A 5 43.82 -36.90 -11.35
CA ILE A 5 42.89 -36.89 -10.21
C ILE A 5 41.55 -36.39 -10.76
N HIS A 6 40.66 -37.34 -11.00
CA HIS A 6 39.23 -37.11 -11.18
C HIS A 6 38.63 -36.66 -9.83
N CYS A 7 37.96 -35.51 -9.78
CA CYS A 7 37.02 -35.18 -8.72
C CYS A 7 35.59 -35.36 -9.22
N HIS A 8 34.90 -36.37 -8.68
CA HIS A 8 33.50 -36.67 -8.89
C HIS A 8 32.61 -35.68 -8.10
N PRO A 9 31.43 -35.28 -8.60
CA PRO A 9 30.52 -34.37 -7.88
C PRO A 9 29.64 -35.16 -6.93
N ARG A 10 29.70 -34.87 -5.62
CA ARG A 10 28.61 -35.09 -4.64
C ARG A 10 28.99 -34.44 -3.30
N GLY A 11 28.16 -33.53 -2.84
CA GLY A 11 28.32 -32.88 -1.54
C GLY A 11 27.41 -31.67 -1.38
N ASN A 12 26.09 -31.87 -1.38
CA ASN A 12 25.15 -30.89 -0.86
C ASN A 12 25.35 -30.79 0.66
N THR A 13 26.11 -29.81 1.11
CA THR A 13 26.14 -29.37 2.51
C THR A 13 25.98 -27.85 2.55
N CYS A 14 24.80 -27.40 2.98
CA CYS A 14 24.58 -26.02 3.39
C CYS A 14 25.43 -25.77 4.64
N SER A 15 26.62 -25.20 4.46
CA SER A 15 27.47 -24.75 5.56
C SER A 15 26.98 -23.40 6.08
N ALA A 16 27.07 -23.27 7.39
CA ALA A 16 26.45 -22.27 8.22
C ALA A 16 26.75 -20.81 7.82
N PHE A 17 25.75 -19.98 8.12
CA PHE A 17 25.70 -18.53 8.09
C PHE A 17 27.00 -17.90 8.66
N SER A 18 27.88 -17.41 7.78
CA SER A 18 28.99 -16.55 8.21
C SER A 18 28.56 -15.09 8.04
N LEU A 19 28.25 -14.42 9.16
CA LEU A 19 27.76 -13.03 9.20
C LEU A 19 28.67 -12.03 8.45
N SER A 20 29.96 -12.33 8.28
CA SER A 20 30.93 -11.49 7.60
C SER A 20 30.72 -11.41 6.07
N ASN A 21 30.32 -12.51 5.43
CA ASN A 21 30.07 -12.54 3.97
C ASN A 21 28.69 -11.97 3.58
N SER A 22 27.72 -11.99 4.50
CA SER A 22 26.40 -11.37 4.29
C SER A 22 26.47 -9.84 4.35
N LEU A 23 27.28 -9.27 5.24
CA LEU A 23 27.48 -7.82 5.34
C LEU A 23 28.20 -7.25 4.11
N ALA A 24 29.17 -7.97 3.55
CA ALA A 24 29.87 -7.53 2.34
C ALA A 24 28.96 -7.48 1.09
N CYS A 25 27.91 -8.31 1.04
CA CYS A 25 26.92 -8.28 -0.05
C CYS A 25 25.92 -7.11 0.10
N CYS A 26 25.57 -6.74 1.33
CA CYS A 26 24.70 -5.60 1.63
C CYS A 26 25.41 -4.22 1.54
N CYS A 27 26.73 -4.21 1.70
CA CYS A 27 27.60 -3.02 1.56
C CYS A 27 28.12 -2.80 0.13
N GLY A 28 27.79 -3.71 -0.80
CA GLY A 28 28.24 -3.67 -2.18
C GLY A 28 27.48 -2.67 -3.05
N THR A 29 28.11 -2.32 -4.17
CA THR A 29 27.57 -1.45 -5.21
C THR A 29 26.60 -2.14 -6.19
N ALA A 30 26.43 -3.46 -6.06
CA ALA A 30 25.56 -4.24 -6.92
C ALA A 30 24.12 -4.26 -6.38
N ALA A 31 23.16 -4.52 -7.27
CA ALA A 31 21.79 -4.87 -6.87
C ALA A 31 21.84 -6.06 -5.90
N CYS A 32 20.95 -6.06 -4.90
CA CYS A 32 20.98 -7.06 -3.83
C CYS A 32 20.84 -8.47 -4.43
N SER A 33 21.96 -9.19 -4.52
CA SER A 33 21.97 -10.61 -4.87
C SER A 33 21.76 -11.37 -3.57
N LEU A 34 20.66 -12.12 -3.46
CA LEU A 34 20.55 -13.10 -2.38
C LEU A 34 21.71 -14.08 -2.56
N CYS A 35 22.56 -14.24 -1.55
CA CYS A 35 23.79 -15.06 -1.62
C CYS A 35 23.54 -16.58 -1.78
N CYS A 36 22.37 -16.98 -2.25
CA CYS A 36 22.00 -18.37 -2.49
C CYS A 36 22.09 -18.69 -3.99
N LYS A 37 22.93 -19.67 -4.36
CA LYS A 37 23.06 -20.16 -5.74
C LYS A 37 21.76 -20.80 -6.28
N CYS A 38 20.82 -21.16 -5.41
CA CYS A 38 19.53 -21.75 -5.78
C CYS A 38 18.45 -20.71 -6.11
N CYS A 39 18.73 -19.41 -5.95
CA CYS A 39 17.73 -18.38 -6.27
C CYS A 39 17.63 -18.14 -7.78
N PRO A 40 16.41 -18.00 -8.34
CA PRO A 40 16.20 -17.75 -9.76
C PRO A 40 16.80 -16.40 -10.19
N LYS A 41 17.06 -16.23 -11.49
CA LYS A 41 17.57 -14.96 -12.05
C LYS A 41 16.59 -13.82 -11.70
N ILE A 42 17.09 -12.71 -11.14
CA ILE A 42 16.27 -11.54 -10.79
C ILE A 42 16.67 -10.32 -11.61
N LYS A 43 15.68 -9.53 -12.05
CA LYS A 43 15.92 -8.24 -12.69
C LYS A 43 16.29 -7.18 -11.64
N GLN A 44 17.24 -6.31 -11.97
CA GLN A 44 17.64 -5.22 -11.08
C GLN A 44 16.46 -4.33 -10.69
N SER A 45 15.59 -3.98 -11.65
CA SER A 45 14.40 -3.17 -11.41
C SER A 45 13.44 -3.81 -10.38
N THR A 46 13.30 -5.14 -10.41
CA THR A 46 12.47 -5.88 -9.46
C THR A 46 13.11 -5.98 -8.08
N SER A 47 14.42 -6.27 -8.02
CA SER A 47 15.16 -6.33 -6.75
C SER A 47 15.12 -4.99 -6.01
N THR A 48 15.37 -3.89 -6.72
CA THR A 48 15.38 -2.54 -6.15
C THR A 48 14.03 -2.16 -5.55
N ARG A 49 12.93 -2.42 -6.27
CA ARG A 49 11.56 -2.14 -5.76
C ARG A 49 11.21 -3.00 -4.55
N PHE A 50 11.61 -4.26 -4.54
CA PHE A 50 11.41 -5.15 -3.40
C PHE A 50 12.15 -4.67 -2.15
N MET A 51 13.40 -4.20 -2.29
CA MET A 51 14.18 -3.70 -1.16
C MET A 51 13.58 -2.44 -0.53
N TYR A 52 13.11 -1.48 -1.33
CA TYR A 52 12.40 -0.31 -0.77
C TYR A 52 11.05 -0.69 -0.14
N ALA A 53 10.34 -1.67 -0.70
CA ALA A 53 9.15 -2.22 -0.07
C ALA A 53 9.50 -2.87 1.28
N LEU A 54 10.61 -3.58 1.39
CA LEU A 54 11.09 -4.16 2.64
C LEU A 54 11.37 -3.08 3.70
N TYR A 55 12.01 -1.96 3.34
CA TYR A 55 12.21 -0.83 4.26
C TYR A 55 10.89 -0.24 4.75
N PHE A 56 9.95 -0.04 3.84
CA PHE A 56 8.62 0.45 4.18
C PHE A 56 7.90 -0.49 5.16
N ILE A 57 7.92 -1.80 4.89
CA ILE A 57 7.33 -2.82 5.77
C ILE A 57 7.98 -2.80 7.14
N LEU A 58 9.32 -2.77 7.21
CA LEU A 58 10.05 -2.80 8.47
C LEU A 58 9.66 -1.64 9.37
N VAL A 59 9.66 -0.41 8.84
CA VAL A 59 9.28 0.78 9.61
C VAL A 59 7.80 0.74 10.00
N THR A 60 6.94 0.28 9.10
CA THR A 60 5.51 0.16 9.36
C THR A 60 5.20 -0.86 10.46
N LEU A 61 5.90 -2.00 10.47
CA LEU A 61 5.81 -2.99 11.55
C LEU A 61 6.25 -2.39 12.88
N ILE A 62 7.33 -1.58 12.89
CA ILE A 62 7.76 -0.85 14.08
C ILE A 62 6.65 0.10 14.56
N CYS A 63 6.00 0.85 13.67
CA CYS A 63 4.85 1.70 14.05
C CYS A 63 3.69 0.91 14.65
N CYS A 64 3.35 -0.26 14.09
CA CYS A 64 2.32 -1.14 14.66
C CYS A 64 2.71 -1.68 16.05
N ILE A 65 3.98 -2.06 16.24
CA ILE A 65 4.51 -2.51 17.52
C ILE A 65 4.44 -1.39 18.56
N MET A 66 4.77 -0.16 18.19
CA MET A 66 4.69 1.02 19.07
C MET A 66 3.26 1.34 19.50
N MET A 67 2.26 0.92 18.72
CA MET A 67 0.85 1.07 19.07
C MET A 67 0.30 -0.08 19.93
N SER A 68 1.09 -1.13 20.17
CA SER A 68 0.70 -2.27 21.01
C SER A 68 0.67 -1.89 22.49
N ARG A 69 -0.35 -2.36 23.20
CA ARG A 69 -0.51 -2.15 24.65
C ARG A 69 0.69 -2.69 25.45
N THR A 70 1.31 -3.78 25.00
CA THR A 70 2.48 -4.37 25.65
C THR A 70 3.69 -3.44 25.63
N VAL A 71 3.87 -2.67 24.55
CA VAL A 71 4.98 -1.72 24.46
C VAL A 71 4.68 -0.48 25.31
N ALA A 72 3.42 -0.03 25.32
CA ALA A 72 3.00 1.09 26.17
C ALA A 72 3.22 0.81 27.67
N THR A 73 2.88 -0.39 28.16
CA THR A 73 3.12 -0.75 29.57
C THR A 73 4.61 -0.86 29.90
N GLN A 74 5.41 -1.48 29.02
CA GLN A 74 6.85 -1.56 29.21
C GLN A 74 7.52 -0.18 29.19
N MET A 75 7.06 0.74 28.34
CA MET A 75 7.54 2.13 28.33
C MET A 75 7.20 2.86 29.63
N LYS A 76 6.00 2.68 30.18
CA LYS A 76 5.59 3.26 31.45
C LYS A 76 6.46 2.79 32.62
N ASP A 77 6.77 1.49 32.66
CA ASP A 77 7.51 0.89 33.76
C ASP A 77 9.02 1.16 33.69
N HIS A 78 9.58 1.34 32.49
CA HIS A 78 11.03 1.45 32.28
C HIS A 78 11.54 2.84 31.85
N ILE A 79 10.67 3.78 31.46
CA ILE A 79 11.09 5.13 31.02
C ILE A 79 10.79 6.17 32.12
N PRO A 80 11.80 6.72 32.79
CA PRO A 80 11.61 7.65 33.91
C PRO A 80 10.96 8.99 33.54
N PHE A 81 10.99 9.38 32.26
CA PHE A 81 10.39 10.63 31.75
C PHE A 81 8.92 10.46 31.26
N TYR A 82 8.33 9.28 31.44
CA TYR A 82 7.00 8.96 30.91
C TYR A 82 5.90 9.85 31.52
N GLU A 83 5.92 10.07 32.84
CA GLU A 83 4.93 10.90 33.53
C GLU A 83 5.00 12.39 33.14
N GLU A 84 6.21 12.90 32.87
CA GLU A 84 6.41 14.29 32.45
C GLU A 84 5.89 14.53 31.03
N MET A 85 6.10 13.55 30.14
CA MET A 85 5.52 13.52 28.80
C MET A 85 3.97 13.49 28.85
N CYS A 86 3.38 12.72 29.78
CA CYS A 86 1.94 12.69 30.01
C CYS A 86 1.38 14.04 30.49
N ARG A 87 2.08 14.72 31.41
CA ARG A 87 1.68 16.05 31.90
C ARG A 87 1.76 17.11 30.80
N HIS A 88 2.79 17.07 29.96
CA HIS A 88 2.95 18.01 28.85
C HIS A 88 1.81 17.91 27.82
N LEU A 89 1.30 16.70 27.61
CA LEU A 89 0.23 16.39 26.66
C LEU A 89 -1.19 16.55 27.26
N GLN A 90 -1.35 16.90 28.55
CA GLN A 90 -2.66 17.05 29.23
C GLN A 90 -3.61 15.85 29.03
N ALA A 91 -3.07 14.62 29.01
CA ALA A 91 -3.75 13.46 28.45
C ALA A 91 -4.71 12.69 29.39
N GLY A 92 -4.80 13.08 30.68
CA GLY A 92 -5.61 12.36 31.67
C GLY A 92 -5.31 10.86 31.73
N GLU A 93 -6.35 10.02 31.87
CA GLU A 93 -6.23 8.54 31.93
C GLU A 93 -5.81 7.88 30.60
N THR A 94 -5.78 8.61 29.48
CA THR A 94 -5.51 8.04 28.14
C THR A 94 -4.09 8.33 27.63
N CYS A 95 -3.16 8.65 28.53
CA CYS A 95 -1.79 8.98 28.16
C CYS A 95 -1.09 7.86 27.36
N GLU A 96 -1.35 6.59 27.69
CA GLU A 96 -0.72 5.44 27.04
C GLU A 96 -0.93 5.39 25.53
N LYS A 97 -2.13 5.73 25.06
CA LYS A 97 -2.43 5.77 23.61
C LYS A 97 -1.82 6.99 22.94
N LEU A 98 -1.82 8.13 23.63
CA LEU A 98 -1.34 9.41 23.08
C LEU A 98 0.18 9.42 22.86
N VAL A 99 0.92 8.80 23.78
CA VAL A 99 2.37 8.58 23.63
C VAL A 99 2.67 7.70 22.42
N GLY A 100 1.90 6.61 22.23
CA GLY A 100 1.98 5.75 21.04
C GLY A 100 1.74 6.55 19.75
N TYR A 101 0.70 7.38 19.70
CA TYR A 101 0.41 8.23 18.55
C TYR A 101 1.53 9.22 18.25
N SER A 102 2.00 9.97 19.25
CA SER A 102 3.13 10.90 19.09
C SER A 102 4.37 10.20 18.51
N ALA A 103 4.68 9.01 19.01
CA ALA A 103 5.83 8.24 18.58
C ALA A 103 5.69 7.72 17.13
N VAL A 104 4.49 7.25 16.74
CA VAL A 104 4.18 6.86 15.36
C VAL A 104 4.32 8.05 14.40
N TYR A 105 3.81 9.23 14.76
CA TYR A 105 3.93 10.44 13.93
C TYR A 105 5.39 10.80 13.63
N LYS A 106 6.28 10.71 14.63
CA LYS A 106 7.71 11.01 14.49
C LYS A 106 8.45 9.96 13.65
N VAL A 107 8.19 8.68 13.87
CA VAL A 107 8.81 7.61 13.06
C VAL A 107 8.35 7.69 11.60
N CYS A 108 7.05 7.90 11.38
CA CYS A 108 6.50 8.10 10.04
C CYS A 108 7.02 9.38 9.37
N PHE A 109 7.28 10.45 10.12
CA PHE A 109 7.95 11.65 9.60
C PHE A 109 9.35 11.31 9.04
N GLY A 110 10.17 10.57 9.80
CA GLY A 110 11.49 10.12 9.32
C GLY A 110 11.41 9.29 8.04
N MET A 111 10.47 8.35 7.98
CA MET A 111 10.21 7.55 6.77
C MET A 111 9.73 8.41 5.58
N ALA A 112 8.82 9.35 5.82
CA ALA A 112 8.32 10.26 4.79
C ALA A 112 9.44 11.11 4.21
N CYS A 113 10.26 11.72 5.07
CA CYS A 113 11.42 12.49 4.64
C CYS A 113 12.42 11.63 3.85
N PHE A 114 12.66 10.38 4.25
CA PHE A 114 13.55 9.47 3.53
C PHE A 114 13.06 9.27 2.08
N PHE A 115 11.80 8.89 1.88
CA PHE A 115 11.24 8.71 0.54
C PHE A 115 11.14 10.01 -0.24
N PHE A 116 10.86 11.14 0.43
CA PHE A 116 10.81 12.45 -0.23
C PHE A 116 12.18 12.92 -0.72
N ILE A 117 13.25 12.70 0.05
CA ILE A 117 14.62 12.99 -0.39
C ILE A 117 14.98 12.13 -1.60
N PHE A 118 14.66 10.83 -1.57
CA PHE A 118 14.90 9.95 -2.71
C PHE A 118 14.04 10.32 -3.94
N PHE A 119 12.82 10.82 -3.73
CA PHE A 119 12.01 11.41 -4.79
C PHE A 119 12.77 12.56 -5.47
N LEU A 120 13.26 13.55 -4.71
CA LEU A 120 14.01 14.68 -5.25
C LEU A 120 15.30 14.24 -5.97
N LEU A 121 16.06 13.31 -5.38
CA LEU A 121 17.30 12.79 -5.95
C LEU A 121 17.09 12.06 -7.29
N THR A 122 15.90 11.48 -7.49
CA THR A 122 15.59 10.65 -8.66
C THR A 122 14.79 11.35 -9.76
N ILE A 123 14.55 12.66 -9.63
CA ILE A 123 13.91 13.48 -10.67
C ILE A 123 14.71 13.44 -11.98
N ARG A 124 14.00 13.18 -13.08
CA ARG A 124 14.52 13.13 -14.46
C ARG A 124 15.64 12.11 -14.69
N ILE A 125 15.64 10.98 -13.97
CA ILE A 125 16.51 9.86 -14.30
C ILE A 125 15.85 8.99 -15.39
N ASN A 126 16.51 8.91 -16.54
CA ASN A 126 16.04 8.14 -17.70
C ASN A 126 16.85 6.87 -17.98
N SER A 127 18.02 6.69 -17.35
CA SER A 127 18.89 5.51 -17.51
C SER A 127 19.62 5.16 -16.22
N SER A 128 19.88 3.86 -16.00
CA SER A 128 20.61 3.37 -14.82
C SER A 128 22.12 3.68 -14.81
N LYS A 129 22.67 4.28 -15.87
CA LYS A 129 24.08 4.66 -15.96
C LYS A 129 24.45 5.93 -15.18
N SER A 130 23.46 6.74 -14.80
CA SER A 130 23.71 7.98 -14.08
C SER A 130 24.20 7.70 -12.65
N CYS A 131 25.10 8.52 -12.11
CA CYS A 131 25.58 8.40 -10.71
C CYS A 131 24.42 8.35 -9.70
N ARG A 132 23.41 9.21 -9.88
CA ARG A 132 22.18 9.21 -9.05
C ARG A 132 21.39 7.90 -9.16
N ALA A 133 21.37 7.27 -10.33
CA ALA A 133 20.69 5.99 -10.54
C ALA A 133 21.44 4.83 -9.87
N TYR A 134 22.76 4.94 -9.75
CA TYR A 134 23.57 3.98 -9.01
C TYR A 134 23.27 4.04 -7.51
N ILE A 135 23.11 5.25 -6.95
CA ILE A 135 22.64 5.44 -5.58
C ILE A 135 21.25 4.82 -5.41
N HIS A 136 20.31 5.03 -6.35
CA HIS A 136 18.97 4.43 -6.27
C HIS A 136 18.98 2.89 -6.25
N ASN A 137 19.83 2.25 -7.06
CA ASN A 137 19.83 0.81 -7.26
C ASN A 137 20.80 0.02 -6.34
N GLY A 138 21.68 0.71 -5.59
CA GLY A 138 22.72 0.10 -4.74
C GLY A 138 22.77 0.65 -3.32
N PHE A 139 23.87 0.42 -2.60
CA PHE A 139 24.17 0.94 -1.25
C PHE A 139 23.07 0.73 -0.21
N TRP A 140 22.51 -0.49 -0.16
CA TRP A 140 21.37 -0.81 0.71
C TRP A 140 21.69 -0.61 2.19
N PHE A 141 22.83 -1.10 2.70
CA PHE A 141 23.16 -0.93 4.11
C PHE A 141 23.25 0.55 4.53
N ILE A 142 23.87 1.40 3.72
CA ILE A 142 23.98 2.84 4.00
C ILE A 142 22.59 3.49 4.03
N LYS A 143 21.71 3.14 3.09
CA LYS A 143 20.32 3.65 3.10
C LYS A 143 19.56 3.25 4.34
N LEU A 144 19.74 2.01 4.82
CA LEU A 144 19.12 1.56 6.06
C LEU A 144 19.60 2.39 7.26
N LEU A 145 20.91 2.67 7.34
CA LEU A 145 21.45 3.54 8.39
C LEU A 145 20.88 4.97 8.31
N ILE A 146 20.77 5.54 7.11
CA ILE A 146 20.14 6.86 6.90
C ILE A 146 18.68 6.82 7.35
N LEU A 147 17.92 5.80 6.98
CA LEU A 147 16.52 5.66 7.38
C LEU A 147 16.37 5.59 8.90
N VAL A 148 17.19 4.76 9.58
CA VAL A 148 17.19 4.67 11.04
C VAL A 148 17.56 6.00 11.67
N ALA A 149 18.60 6.67 11.18
CA ALA A 149 19.01 7.98 11.67
C ALA A 149 17.91 9.04 11.53
N MET A 150 17.17 9.04 10.41
CA MET A 150 16.05 9.96 10.20
C MET A 150 14.86 9.65 11.14
N CYS A 151 14.51 8.38 11.32
CA CYS A 151 13.46 7.97 12.26
C CYS A 151 13.81 8.31 13.71
N SER A 152 15.05 8.05 14.15
CA SER A 152 15.52 8.40 15.50
C SER A 152 15.68 9.90 15.68
N GLY A 153 16.15 10.62 14.66
CA GLY A 153 16.32 12.08 14.65
C GLY A 153 15.02 12.83 14.91
N ALA A 154 13.89 12.31 14.43
CA ALA A 154 12.56 12.90 14.64
C ALA A 154 12.13 12.98 16.10
N PHE A 155 12.73 12.18 17.01
CA PHE A 155 12.44 12.26 18.44
C PHE A 155 12.99 13.51 19.12
N PHE A 156 14.03 14.12 18.56
CA PHE A 156 14.70 15.30 19.10
C PHE A 156 14.04 16.63 18.72
N ILE A 157 12.86 16.61 18.09
CA ILE A 157 12.11 17.83 17.75
C ILE A 157 11.53 18.43 19.06
N PRO A 158 11.94 19.66 19.45
CA PRO A 158 11.61 20.22 20.76
C PRO A 158 10.16 20.72 20.86
N ASP A 159 9.62 21.33 19.80
CA ASP A 159 8.25 21.87 19.78
C ASP A 159 7.23 20.81 19.33
N GLN A 160 6.91 19.88 20.24
CA GLN A 160 6.13 18.69 19.91
C GLN A 160 4.68 19.01 19.53
N LYS A 161 4.03 19.96 20.20
CA LYS A 161 2.60 20.26 19.96
C LYS A 161 2.39 20.83 18.57
N THR A 162 3.09 21.91 18.25
CA THR A 162 2.98 22.56 16.94
C THR A 162 3.45 21.65 15.81
N PHE A 163 4.50 20.84 16.04
CA PHE A 163 4.94 19.85 15.05
C PHE A 163 3.87 18.79 14.77
N LEU A 164 3.29 18.18 15.81
CA LEU A 164 2.27 17.13 15.64
C LEU A 164 1.01 17.68 14.97
N ASP A 165 0.57 18.89 15.35
CA ASP A 165 -0.60 19.53 14.75
C ASP A 165 -0.38 19.84 13.26
N ALA A 166 0.76 20.43 12.90
CA ALA A 166 1.09 20.71 11.50
C ALA A 166 1.25 19.41 10.70
N TRP A 167 1.97 18.43 11.26
CA TRP A 167 2.23 17.16 10.59
C TRP A 167 0.97 16.32 10.42
N ARG A 168 -0.02 16.45 11.30
CA ARG A 168 -1.37 15.88 11.14
C ARG A 168 -2.06 16.39 9.88
N TYR A 169 -2.06 17.69 9.62
CA TYR A 169 -2.70 18.24 8.41
C TYR A 169 -1.98 17.77 7.14
N VAL A 170 -0.65 17.75 7.16
CA VAL A 170 0.16 17.22 6.04
C VAL A 170 -0.13 15.73 5.83
N GLY A 171 -0.20 14.96 6.92
CA GLY A 171 -0.56 13.54 6.93
C GLY A 171 -1.94 13.28 6.36
N ALA A 172 -2.94 14.06 6.78
CA ALA A 172 -4.32 13.95 6.30
C ALA A 172 -4.42 14.27 4.81
N ALA A 173 -3.79 15.35 4.34
CA ALA A 173 -3.78 15.73 2.94
C ALA A 173 -3.06 14.69 2.06
N GLY A 174 -1.88 14.24 2.49
CA GLY A 174 -1.12 13.21 1.78
C GLY A 174 -1.80 11.84 1.80
N GLY A 175 -2.41 11.47 2.92
CA GLY A 175 -3.20 10.25 3.07
C GLY A 175 -4.44 10.25 2.18
N PHE A 176 -5.16 11.36 2.09
CA PHE A 176 -6.27 11.54 1.16
C PHE A 176 -5.83 11.39 -0.30
N LEU A 177 -4.73 12.04 -0.69
CA LEU A 177 -4.17 11.90 -2.04
C LEU A 177 -3.77 10.44 -2.33
N PHE A 178 -3.16 9.76 -1.36
CA PHE A 178 -2.81 8.36 -1.49
C PHE A 178 -4.04 7.47 -1.67
N ILE A 179 -5.12 7.70 -0.92
CA ILE A 179 -6.38 6.97 -1.08
C ILE A 179 -6.89 7.10 -2.52
N VAL A 180 -6.94 8.33 -3.08
CA VAL A 180 -7.39 8.52 -4.46
C VAL A 180 -6.52 7.74 -5.46
N ILE A 181 -5.19 7.79 -5.31
CA ILE A 181 -4.28 7.02 -6.16
C ILE A 181 -4.51 5.52 -5.98
N GLN A 182 -4.71 5.05 -4.75
CA GLN A 182 -4.98 3.65 -4.44
C GLN A 182 -6.27 3.17 -5.11
N LEU A 183 -7.33 4.00 -5.13
CA LEU A 183 -8.59 3.70 -5.81
C LEU A 183 -8.41 3.59 -7.33
N ILE A 184 -7.61 4.47 -7.95
CA ILE A 184 -7.30 4.39 -9.39
C ILE A 184 -6.57 3.07 -9.68
N LEU A 185 -5.55 2.73 -8.89
CA LEU A 185 -4.79 1.48 -9.04
C LEU A 185 -5.65 0.22 -8.83
N LEU A 186 -6.61 0.27 -7.91
CA LEU A 186 -7.57 -0.80 -7.68
C LEU A 186 -8.43 -1.02 -8.93
N VAL A 187 -8.93 0.06 -9.54
CA VAL A 187 -9.73 0.00 -10.78
C VAL A 187 -8.90 -0.54 -11.94
N GLU A 188 -7.68 -0.03 -12.14
CA GLU A 188 -6.75 -0.57 -13.17
C GLU A 188 -6.45 -2.04 -12.96
N PHE A 189 -6.24 -2.46 -11.71
CA PHE A 189 -6.04 -3.87 -11.37
C PHE A 189 -7.27 -4.72 -11.74
N ALA A 190 -8.48 -4.25 -11.45
CA ALA A 190 -9.71 -4.94 -11.82
C ALA A 190 -9.81 -5.15 -13.34
N HIS A 191 -9.57 -4.09 -14.12
CA HIS A 191 -9.53 -4.16 -15.59
C HIS A 191 -8.45 -5.11 -16.10
N LYS A 192 -7.24 -5.02 -15.57
CA LYS A 192 -6.10 -5.88 -15.95
C LYS A 192 -6.35 -7.35 -15.61
N TRP A 193 -6.94 -7.63 -14.45
CA TRP A 193 -7.33 -8.98 -14.09
C TRP A 193 -8.34 -9.52 -15.09
N ASN A 194 -9.43 -8.78 -15.35
CA ASN A 194 -10.45 -9.20 -16.30
C ASN A 194 -9.84 -9.46 -17.69
N LYS A 195 -9.06 -8.51 -18.23
CA LYS A 195 -8.36 -8.64 -19.52
C LYS A 195 -7.47 -9.88 -19.57
N ASN A 196 -6.68 -10.13 -18.53
CA ASN A 196 -5.79 -11.30 -18.48
C ASN A 196 -6.57 -12.62 -18.48
N TRP A 197 -7.65 -12.72 -17.72
CA TRP A 197 -8.45 -13.94 -17.65
C TRP A 197 -9.27 -14.15 -18.92
N THR A 198 -9.84 -13.08 -19.49
CA THR A 198 -10.50 -13.12 -20.81
C THR A 198 -9.52 -13.48 -21.92
N ALA A 199 -8.26 -13.05 -21.87
CA ALA A 199 -7.26 -13.49 -22.84
C ALA A 199 -6.97 -15.01 -22.74
N GLY A 200 -7.01 -15.57 -21.53
CA GLY A 200 -6.87 -17.01 -21.31
C GLY A 200 -7.99 -17.84 -21.96
N THR A 201 -9.20 -17.28 -22.11
CA THR A 201 -10.35 -17.99 -22.73
C THR A 201 -10.15 -18.29 -24.21
N GLN A 202 -9.29 -17.51 -24.89
CA GLN A 202 -8.91 -17.76 -26.28
C GLN A 202 -8.00 -18.99 -26.42
N GLN A 203 -7.27 -19.36 -25.35
CA GLN A 203 -6.32 -20.48 -25.37
C GLN A 203 -6.94 -21.79 -24.88
N ASN A 204 -7.75 -21.75 -23.82
CA ASN A 204 -8.34 -22.96 -23.23
C ASN A 204 -9.76 -22.69 -22.72
N LYS A 205 -10.69 -23.60 -23.05
CA LYS A 205 -12.08 -23.56 -22.60
C LYS A 205 -12.23 -23.57 -21.06
N LEU A 206 -11.25 -24.13 -20.34
CA LEU A 206 -11.24 -24.14 -18.86
C LEU A 206 -11.21 -22.72 -18.27
N TRP A 207 -10.61 -21.74 -18.96
CA TRP A 207 -10.60 -20.35 -18.50
C TRP A 207 -12.00 -19.71 -18.50
N TYR A 208 -12.94 -20.16 -19.35
CA TYR A 208 -14.33 -19.71 -19.26
C TYR A 208 -14.98 -20.18 -17.94
N GLY A 209 -14.73 -21.42 -17.55
CA GLY A 209 -15.20 -21.98 -16.28
C GLY A 209 -14.62 -21.22 -15.07
N LEU A 210 -13.31 -20.95 -15.09
CA LEU A 210 -12.64 -20.17 -14.04
C LEU A 210 -13.17 -18.73 -13.97
N LEU A 211 -13.35 -18.06 -15.12
CA LEU A 211 -13.89 -16.70 -15.18
C LEU A 211 -15.32 -16.63 -14.62
N ALA A 212 -16.18 -17.58 -15.00
CA ALA A 212 -17.54 -17.67 -14.49
C ALA A 212 -17.56 -17.94 -12.98
N LEU A 213 -16.75 -18.89 -12.51
CA LEU A 213 -16.64 -19.22 -11.09
C LEU A 213 -16.12 -18.03 -10.26
N GLY A 214 -15.06 -17.37 -10.73
CA GLY A 214 -14.51 -16.19 -10.05
C GLY A 214 -15.52 -15.05 -9.96
N THR A 215 -16.27 -14.81 -11.04
CA THR A 215 -17.34 -13.81 -11.06
C THR A 215 -18.46 -14.18 -10.08
N LEU A 216 -18.90 -15.44 -10.08
CA LEU A 216 -19.94 -15.94 -9.18
C LEU A 216 -19.54 -15.78 -7.71
N ILE A 217 -18.30 -16.14 -7.35
CA ILE A 217 -17.79 -15.99 -5.99
C ILE A 217 -17.80 -14.52 -5.57
N LEU A 218 -17.32 -13.61 -6.42
CA LEU A 218 -17.27 -12.18 -6.10
C LEU A 218 -18.67 -11.61 -5.83
N TYR A 219 -19.64 -11.86 -6.71
CA TYR A 219 -21.01 -11.40 -6.45
C TYR A 219 -21.66 -12.08 -5.25
N SER A 220 -21.36 -13.36 -5.00
CA SER A 220 -21.88 -14.06 -3.82
C SER A 220 -21.36 -13.44 -2.54
N VAL A 221 -20.07 -13.08 -2.48
CA VAL A 221 -19.46 -12.37 -1.35
C VAL A 221 -20.07 -10.98 -1.18
N ALA A 222 -20.25 -10.21 -2.27
CA ALA A 222 -20.85 -8.89 -2.21
C ALA A 222 -22.30 -8.92 -1.71
N VAL A 223 -23.12 -9.85 -2.22
CA VAL A 223 -24.51 -10.02 -1.77
C VAL A 223 -24.57 -10.51 -0.33
N ALA A 224 -23.75 -11.48 0.05
CA ALA A 224 -23.68 -11.96 1.43
C ALA A 224 -23.30 -10.83 2.39
N ALA A 225 -22.32 -9.99 2.04
CA ALA A 225 -21.94 -8.83 2.83
C ALA A 225 -23.10 -7.82 2.97
N LEU A 226 -23.84 -7.54 1.89
CA LEU A 226 -25.01 -6.66 1.92
C LEU A 226 -26.10 -7.21 2.84
N VAL A 227 -26.41 -8.52 2.74
CA VAL A 227 -27.43 -9.18 3.56
C VAL A 227 -27.02 -9.19 5.03
N LEU A 228 -25.77 -9.53 5.34
CA LEU A 228 -25.26 -9.51 6.72
C LEU A 228 -25.31 -8.09 7.30
N MET A 229 -24.90 -7.07 6.54
CA MET A 229 -25.03 -5.69 6.98
C MET A 229 -26.50 -5.29 7.20
N ALA A 230 -27.42 -5.73 6.34
CA ALA A 230 -28.84 -5.46 6.51
C ALA A 230 -29.40 -6.10 7.79
N ILE A 231 -28.99 -7.33 8.11
CA ILE A 231 -29.44 -8.05 9.32
C ILE A 231 -28.86 -7.42 10.59
N PHE A 232 -27.55 -7.12 10.61
CA PHE A 232 -26.86 -6.71 11.85
C PHE A 232 -26.86 -5.20 12.10
N TYR A 233 -26.86 -4.37 11.05
CA TYR A 233 -26.77 -2.91 11.19
C TYR A 233 -28.10 -2.18 10.96
N THR A 234 -29.19 -2.90 10.67
CA THR A 234 -30.53 -2.29 10.54
C THR A 234 -31.56 -3.01 11.42
N ARG A 235 -32.56 -2.26 11.91
CA ARG A 235 -33.74 -2.79 12.60
C ARG A 235 -35.02 -2.29 11.93
N TYR A 236 -36.14 -2.98 12.16
CA TYR A 236 -37.44 -2.58 11.62
C TYR A 236 -37.80 -1.14 12.03
N TYR A 237 -37.78 -0.86 13.34
CA TYR A 237 -37.89 0.49 13.89
C TYR A 237 -36.50 1.14 14.04
N GLY A 238 -36.33 2.37 13.56
CA GLY A 238 -35.06 3.11 13.62
C GLY A 238 -34.05 2.78 12.52
N CYS A 239 -32.79 3.21 12.72
CA CYS A 239 -31.65 3.01 11.81
C CYS A 239 -31.86 3.48 10.36
N THR A 240 -32.69 4.51 10.14
CA THR A 240 -33.04 5.00 8.79
C THR A 240 -31.81 5.39 7.98
N PHE A 241 -30.82 6.02 8.62
CA PHE A 241 -29.57 6.39 7.98
C PHE A 241 -28.82 5.17 7.41
N ASN A 242 -28.69 4.09 8.20
CA ASN A 242 -28.04 2.87 7.76
C ASN A 242 -28.83 2.23 6.60
N LYS A 243 -30.17 2.17 6.69
CA LYS A 243 -31.03 1.65 5.61
C LYS A 243 -30.82 2.38 4.28
N ILE A 244 -30.82 3.71 4.31
CA ILE A 244 -30.59 4.54 3.12
C ILE A 244 -29.19 4.27 2.56
N LEU A 245 -28.18 4.22 3.41
CA LEU A 245 -26.79 3.99 3.01
C LEU A 245 -26.60 2.64 2.31
N LEU A 246 -27.14 1.56 2.90
CA LEU A 246 -27.12 0.23 2.29
C LEU A 246 -27.87 0.21 0.95
N GLY A 247 -29.03 0.87 0.89
CA GLY A 247 -29.82 0.98 -0.34
C GLY A 247 -29.06 1.70 -1.46
N VAL A 248 -28.42 2.83 -1.15
CA VAL A 248 -27.62 3.60 -2.12
C VAL A 248 -26.41 2.80 -2.59
N ASN A 249 -25.60 2.26 -1.68
CA ASN A 249 -24.38 1.54 -2.07
C ASN A 249 -24.70 0.21 -2.80
N GLY A 250 -25.74 -0.51 -2.37
CA GLY A 250 -26.23 -1.69 -3.09
C GLY A 250 -26.75 -1.33 -4.49
N GLY A 251 -27.51 -0.24 -4.60
CA GLY A 251 -27.98 0.28 -5.89
C GLY A 251 -26.85 0.71 -6.83
N LEU A 252 -25.80 1.35 -6.29
CA LEU A 252 -24.60 1.70 -7.05
C LEU A 252 -23.86 0.45 -7.57
N CYS A 253 -23.68 -0.58 -6.73
CA CYS A 253 -23.10 -1.86 -7.17
C CYS A 253 -23.90 -2.52 -8.30
N PHE A 254 -25.23 -2.47 -8.22
CA PHE A 254 -26.10 -2.96 -9.28
C PHE A 254 -25.92 -2.13 -10.57
N LEU A 255 -25.91 -0.80 -10.45
CA LEU A 255 -25.74 0.12 -11.58
C LEU A 255 -24.40 -0.09 -12.31
N ILE A 256 -23.27 -0.17 -11.59
CA ILE A 256 -21.96 -0.40 -12.23
C ILE A 256 -21.91 -1.74 -12.96
N SER A 257 -22.61 -2.75 -12.45
CA SER A 257 -22.68 -4.08 -13.05
C SER A 257 -23.48 -4.06 -14.36
N LEU A 258 -24.60 -3.31 -14.40
CA LEU A 258 -25.37 -3.10 -15.62
C LEU A 258 -24.59 -2.32 -16.69
N VAL A 259 -23.88 -1.26 -16.28
CA VAL A 259 -23.06 -0.46 -17.21
C VAL A 259 -21.94 -1.31 -17.80
N ALA A 260 -21.28 -2.16 -17.01
CA ALA A 260 -20.18 -3.02 -17.45
C ALA A 260 -20.58 -4.04 -18.54
N ILE A 261 -21.84 -4.51 -18.54
CA ILE A 261 -22.38 -5.43 -19.55
C ILE A 261 -23.15 -4.75 -20.68
N SER A 262 -23.33 -3.43 -20.62
CA SER A 262 -24.13 -2.72 -21.61
C SER A 262 -23.51 -2.86 -23.01
N PRO A 263 -24.31 -3.10 -24.07
CA PRO A 263 -23.80 -3.23 -25.43
C PRO A 263 -23.03 -1.99 -25.90
N CYS A 264 -23.42 -0.81 -25.42
CA CYS A 264 -22.75 0.45 -25.71
C CYS A 264 -21.29 0.44 -25.23
N VAL A 265 -21.03 0.05 -23.97
CA VAL A 265 -19.68 -0.04 -23.42
C VAL A 265 -18.88 -1.15 -24.08
N GLN A 266 -19.46 -2.34 -24.25
CA GLN A 266 -18.76 -3.49 -24.84
C GLN A 266 -18.34 -3.25 -26.30
N SER A 267 -19.07 -2.43 -27.05
CA SER A 267 -18.71 -2.07 -28.43
C SER A 267 -17.37 -1.30 -28.52
N ARG A 268 -17.01 -0.52 -27.49
CA ARG A 268 -15.77 0.25 -27.43
C ARG A 268 -14.69 -0.40 -26.58
N GLN A 269 -15.08 -1.19 -25.57
CA GLN A 269 -14.18 -1.94 -24.71
C GLN A 269 -14.59 -3.43 -24.70
N PRO A 270 -14.12 -4.24 -25.67
CA PRO A 270 -14.50 -5.66 -25.78
C PRO A 270 -13.99 -6.52 -24.63
N HIS A 271 -13.03 -6.01 -23.85
CA HIS A 271 -12.52 -6.65 -22.64
C HIS A 271 -13.23 -6.16 -21.37
N SER A 272 -14.30 -5.37 -21.45
CA SER A 272 -15.14 -5.08 -20.27
C SER A 272 -15.94 -6.34 -19.90
N GLY A 273 -16.05 -6.64 -18.61
CA GLY A 273 -16.72 -7.85 -18.13
C GLY A 273 -17.23 -7.75 -16.69
N LEU A 274 -17.94 -8.78 -16.25
CA LEU A 274 -18.57 -8.84 -14.93
C LEU A 274 -17.56 -9.10 -13.78
N LEU A 275 -16.38 -9.66 -14.08
CA LEU A 275 -15.38 -9.95 -13.05
C LEU A 275 -14.85 -8.66 -12.41
N GLN A 276 -14.54 -7.65 -13.23
CA GLN A 276 -14.06 -6.35 -12.76
C GLN A 276 -15.12 -5.61 -11.94
N SER A 277 -16.38 -5.56 -12.39
CA SER A 277 -17.46 -4.90 -11.63
C SER A 277 -17.81 -5.66 -10.35
N GLY A 278 -17.69 -6.99 -10.34
CA GLY A 278 -17.84 -7.81 -9.15
C GLY A 278 -16.77 -7.53 -8.10
N LEU A 279 -15.51 -7.37 -8.50
CA LEU A 279 -14.42 -7.01 -7.58
C LEU A 279 -14.65 -5.61 -6.97
N ILE A 280 -15.03 -4.62 -7.78
CA ILE A 280 -15.37 -3.28 -7.30
C ILE A 280 -16.58 -3.33 -6.34
N SER A 281 -17.59 -4.16 -6.65
CA SER A 281 -18.75 -4.35 -5.77
C SER A 281 -18.38 -4.93 -4.41
N CYS A 282 -17.47 -5.93 -4.36
CA CYS A 282 -16.92 -6.44 -3.10
C CYS A 282 -16.22 -5.34 -2.30
N TYR A 283 -15.42 -4.51 -2.95
CA TYR A 283 -14.70 -3.43 -2.30
C TYR A 283 -15.65 -2.35 -1.75
N VAL A 284 -16.69 -1.99 -2.51
CA VAL A 284 -17.75 -1.08 -2.07
C VAL A 284 -18.48 -1.63 -0.84
N MET A 285 -18.82 -2.93 -0.83
CA MET A 285 -19.43 -3.57 0.34
C MET A 285 -18.49 -3.61 1.55
N TYR A 286 -17.20 -3.87 1.35
CA TYR A 286 -16.18 -3.81 2.40
C TYR A 286 -16.06 -2.40 3.00
N LEU A 287 -15.97 -1.35 2.17
CA LEU A 287 -15.90 0.03 2.65
C LEU A 287 -17.19 0.44 3.37
N THR A 288 -18.35 -0.03 2.89
CA THR A 288 -19.64 0.20 3.56
C THR A 288 -19.66 -0.42 4.95
N PHE A 289 -19.26 -1.69 5.07
CA PHE A 289 -19.13 -2.37 6.36
C PHE A 289 -18.17 -1.62 7.28
N SER A 290 -16.97 -1.33 6.78
CA SER A 290 -15.93 -0.63 7.55
C SER A 290 -16.36 0.77 7.99
N ALA A 291 -17.16 1.48 7.18
CA ALA A 291 -17.72 2.77 7.56
C ALA A 291 -18.75 2.61 8.68
N LEU A 292 -19.72 1.70 8.52
CA LEU A 292 -20.75 1.44 9.52
C LEU A 292 -20.17 1.02 10.87
N SER A 293 -19.11 0.22 10.88
CA SER A 293 -18.39 -0.15 12.12
C SER A 293 -17.64 1.01 12.78
N SER A 294 -17.44 2.13 12.09
CA SER A 294 -16.78 3.34 12.64
C SER A 294 -17.75 4.46 12.99
N LYS A 295 -19.06 4.27 12.76
CA LYS A 295 -20.11 5.22 13.12
C LYS A 295 -20.43 5.09 14.60
N PRO A 296 -20.61 6.19 15.35
CA PRO A 296 -20.98 6.12 16.77
C PRO A 296 -22.37 5.50 16.96
N PRO A 297 -22.61 4.82 18.09
CA PRO A 297 -23.81 4.05 18.33
C PRO A 297 -24.94 5.01 18.65
N GLU A 298 -26.10 4.78 18.04
CA GLU A 298 -27.31 5.53 18.37
C GLU A 298 -27.97 4.87 19.58
N THR A 299 -28.39 5.66 20.57
CA THR A 299 -29.14 5.15 21.74
C THR A 299 -30.60 5.58 21.68
N ILE A 300 -31.52 4.65 21.89
CA ILE A 300 -32.95 4.95 22.08
C ILE A 300 -33.38 4.49 23.49
N LEU A 301 -34.43 5.12 24.01
CA LEU A 301 -35.07 4.69 25.26
C LEU A 301 -35.99 3.50 24.95
N ASP A 302 -35.76 2.39 25.64
CA ASP A 302 -36.67 1.25 25.64
C ASP A 302 -37.96 1.55 26.44
N GLU A 303 -38.99 0.71 26.33
CA GLU A 303 -40.25 0.84 27.08
C GLU A 303 -40.03 0.87 28.62
N SER A 304 -38.89 0.35 29.08
CA SER A 304 -38.44 0.39 30.47
C SER A 304 -37.59 1.63 30.83
N ASN A 305 -37.58 2.68 29.99
CA ASN A 305 -36.80 3.91 30.14
C ASN A 305 -35.28 3.69 30.30
N LYS A 306 -34.75 2.63 29.67
CA LYS A 306 -33.31 2.31 29.65
C LYS A 306 -32.72 2.69 28.29
N ASN A 307 -31.54 3.29 28.28
CA ASN A 307 -30.80 3.60 27.06
C ASN A 307 -30.25 2.30 26.45
N ILE A 308 -30.83 1.87 25.33
CA ILE A 308 -30.34 0.73 24.54
C ILE A 308 -29.61 1.23 23.29
N THR A 309 -28.46 0.65 22.97
CA THR A 309 -27.72 0.94 21.74
C THR A 309 -28.34 0.19 20.57
N ILE A 310 -28.69 0.91 19.51
CA ILE A 310 -29.26 0.37 18.28
C ILE A 310 -28.29 0.52 17.11
N CYS A 311 -28.56 -0.24 16.04
CA CYS A 311 -27.83 -0.17 14.77
C CYS A 311 -26.36 -0.62 14.84
N VAL A 312 -26.01 -1.38 15.87
CA VAL A 312 -24.71 -2.03 16.06
C VAL A 312 -24.90 -3.54 16.21
N PRO A 313 -23.95 -4.36 15.72
CA PRO A 313 -24.00 -5.80 15.93
C PRO A 313 -23.85 -6.15 17.43
N GLU A 314 -24.82 -6.86 18.01
CA GLU A 314 -24.67 -7.49 19.33
C GLU A 314 -23.77 -8.72 19.20
N PHE A 315 -22.48 -8.53 19.41
CA PHE A 315 -21.53 -9.63 19.52
C PHE A 315 -21.52 -10.16 20.95
N GLY A 316 -21.90 -11.42 21.16
CA GLY A 316 -21.87 -12.06 22.47
C GLY A 316 -20.46 -12.06 23.09
N GLN A 317 -20.38 -12.05 24.43
CA GLN A 317 -19.14 -11.88 25.23
C GLN A 317 -17.98 -12.86 24.92
N GLY A 318 -18.17 -13.90 24.10
CA GLY A 318 -17.10 -14.81 23.64
C GLY A 318 -16.24 -14.27 22.49
N LEU A 319 -16.59 -13.12 21.89
CA LEU A 319 -16.02 -12.63 20.62
C LEU A 319 -14.90 -11.58 20.76
N HIS A 320 -14.47 -11.19 21.96
CA HIS A 320 -13.35 -10.24 22.13
C HIS A 320 -12.01 -10.75 21.56
N ARG A 321 -11.86 -12.08 21.38
CA ARG A 321 -10.69 -12.67 20.71
C ARG A 321 -10.73 -12.51 19.18
N ASP A 322 -11.92 -12.29 18.61
CA ASP A 322 -12.15 -12.12 17.18
C ASP A 322 -12.09 -10.65 16.73
N GLU A 323 -12.31 -9.66 17.59
CA GLU A 323 -12.09 -8.25 17.24
C GLU A 323 -10.61 -7.97 16.87
N ASN A 324 -9.68 -8.57 17.61
CA ASN A 324 -8.25 -8.51 17.30
C ASN A 324 -7.91 -9.27 16.01
N LEU A 325 -8.63 -10.36 15.71
CA LEU A 325 -8.48 -11.14 14.49
C LEU A 325 -9.01 -10.38 13.27
N VAL A 326 -10.19 -9.77 13.36
CA VAL A 326 -10.83 -8.98 12.29
C VAL A 326 -10.06 -7.69 12.03
N THR A 327 -9.63 -6.99 13.09
CA THR A 327 -8.77 -5.81 12.98
C THR A 327 -7.40 -6.18 12.41
N GLY A 328 -6.82 -7.29 12.86
CA GLY A 328 -5.56 -7.82 12.35
C GLY A 328 -5.63 -8.26 10.89
N LEU A 329 -6.72 -8.92 10.49
CA LEU A 329 -6.97 -9.36 9.12
C LEU A 329 -7.21 -8.15 8.20
N GLY A 330 -8.02 -7.18 8.62
CA GLY A 330 -8.26 -5.93 7.88
C GLY A 330 -6.98 -5.10 7.71
N THR A 331 -6.15 -5.02 8.76
CA THR A 331 -4.85 -4.35 8.73
C THR A 331 -3.86 -5.08 7.81
N THR A 332 -3.83 -6.42 7.86
CA THR A 332 -2.99 -7.25 6.99
C THR A 332 -3.38 -7.12 5.52
N ILE A 333 -4.69 -7.15 5.23
CA ILE A 333 -5.22 -6.95 3.88
C ILE A 333 -4.86 -5.54 3.39
N LEU A 334 -5.04 -4.51 4.22
CA LEU A 334 -4.67 -3.15 3.88
C LEU A 334 -3.17 -3.04 3.57
N PHE A 335 -2.30 -3.66 4.37
CA PHE A 335 -0.86 -3.69 4.10
C PHE A 335 -0.52 -4.43 2.80
N CYS A 336 -1.13 -5.59 2.56
CA CYS A 336 -0.98 -6.32 1.30
C CYS A 336 -1.43 -5.46 0.10
N CYS A 337 -2.53 -4.73 0.23
CA CYS A 337 -3.02 -3.80 -0.78
C CYS A 337 -2.05 -2.63 -0.98
N ILE A 338 -1.56 -1.98 0.08
CA ILE A 338 -0.57 -0.90 -0.01
C ILE A 338 0.70 -1.40 -0.72
N LEU A 339 1.22 -2.56 -0.32
CA LEU A 339 2.42 -3.14 -0.92
C LEU A 339 2.20 -3.53 -2.38
N TYR A 340 1.05 -4.15 -2.68
CA TYR A 340 0.68 -4.47 -4.05
C TYR A 340 0.54 -3.21 -4.90
N SER A 341 -0.12 -2.17 -4.39
CA SER A 341 -0.27 -0.87 -5.04
C SER A 341 1.10 -0.22 -5.29
N CYS A 342 1.98 -0.15 -4.29
CA CYS A 342 3.33 0.41 -4.46
C CYS A 342 4.20 -0.38 -5.45
N LEU A 343 4.10 -1.72 -5.44
CA LEU A 343 4.87 -2.58 -6.35
C LEU A 343 4.29 -2.62 -7.78
N THR A 344 2.97 -2.48 -7.94
CA THR A 344 2.27 -2.56 -9.23
C THR A 344 2.14 -1.21 -9.92
N SER A 345 1.93 -0.12 -9.16
CA SER A 345 1.90 1.28 -9.64
C SER A 345 3.21 1.69 -10.33
N THR A 346 4.25 0.89 -10.15
CA THR A 346 5.60 1.14 -10.66
C THR A 346 5.94 0.22 -11.84
N THR A 347 4.92 -0.37 -12.49
CA THR A 347 5.05 -1.06 -13.77
C THR A 347 4.72 -0.10 -14.93
N ARG A 348 5.28 -0.34 -16.12
CA ARG A 348 5.25 0.60 -17.27
C ARG A 348 3.87 1.21 -17.58
N ALA A 349 2.80 0.41 -17.47
CA ALA A 349 1.43 0.78 -17.83
C ALA A 349 0.87 2.00 -17.06
N SER A 350 1.06 2.06 -15.74
CA SER A 350 0.59 3.19 -14.90
C SER A 350 1.43 4.46 -15.09
N SER A 351 2.72 4.30 -15.46
CA SER A 351 3.59 5.45 -15.75
C SER A 351 3.33 6.08 -17.12
N GLU A 352 2.88 5.30 -18.10
CA GLU A 352 2.54 5.78 -19.46
C GLU A 352 1.20 6.53 -19.46
N ALA A 353 0.19 6.04 -18.71
CA ALA A 353 -1.12 6.69 -18.58
C ALA A 353 -1.05 8.10 -17.95
N LEU A 354 -0.10 8.34 -17.04
CA LEU A 354 0.09 9.64 -16.39
C LEU A 354 1.12 10.54 -17.09
N ARG A 355 1.93 10.01 -18.02
CA ARG A 355 3.05 10.75 -18.62
C ARG A 355 2.67 11.68 -19.76
N GLY A 356 1.54 11.49 -20.45
CA GLY A 356 0.88 12.45 -21.33
C GLY A 356 1.72 13.25 -22.37
N ILE A 357 3.02 13.03 -22.50
CA ILE A 357 3.97 13.86 -23.25
C ILE A 357 5.11 12.97 -23.77
N TYR A 358 5.25 12.99 -25.09
CA TYR A 358 6.38 12.62 -25.94
C TYR A 358 7.64 12.09 -25.24
N ALA A 359 7.90 10.79 -25.39
CA ALA A 359 9.27 10.29 -25.36
C ALA A 359 9.91 10.58 -26.72
N THR A 360 10.55 11.75 -26.86
CA THR A 360 11.50 11.99 -27.95
C THR A 360 12.75 11.14 -27.69
N PRO A 361 13.30 10.45 -28.71
CA PRO A 361 14.58 9.80 -28.58
C PRO A 361 15.70 10.86 -28.68
N GLU A 362 16.86 10.48 -28.15
CA GLU A 362 18.19 11.01 -28.44
C GLU A 362 18.87 11.95 -27.44
N THR A 363 20.04 11.46 -27.03
CA THR A 363 21.31 12.14 -26.73
C THR A 363 21.27 13.27 -25.71
N GLU A 364 21.86 13.02 -24.54
CA GLU A 364 23.06 13.74 -24.10
C GLU A 364 23.76 12.97 -22.96
N VAL A 365 25.07 12.81 -23.12
CA VAL A 365 25.98 12.14 -22.18
C VAL A 365 26.47 13.17 -21.17
N ALA A 366 26.02 13.06 -19.91
CA ALA A 366 26.68 13.75 -18.80
C ALA A 366 27.64 12.78 -18.10
N ARG A 367 28.93 12.86 -18.43
CA ARG A 367 30.01 12.19 -17.69
C ARG A 367 30.15 12.86 -16.32
N CYS A 368 29.88 12.13 -15.24
CA CYS A 368 30.24 12.55 -13.89
C CYS A 368 31.63 12.00 -13.54
N CYS A 369 32.51 12.88 -13.11
CA CYS A 369 33.93 12.67 -12.88
C CYS A 369 34.15 11.93 -11.53
N PHE A 370 34.13 10.58 -11.50
CA PHE A 370 34.77 9.80 -10.42
C PHE A 370 35.11 8.32 -10.74
N CYS A 371 34.94 7.83 -11.97
CA CYS A 371 35.36 6.46 -12.30
C CYS A 371 36.19 6.43 -13.59
N CYS A 372 37.51 6.34 -13.44
CA CYS A 372 38.41 5.97 -14.53
C CYS A 372 38.32 4.46 -14.79
N THR A 373 37.84 4.06 -15.97
CA THR A 373 38.44 2.94 -16.73
C THR A 373 38.30 3.25 -18.24
N PRO A 374 39.31 2.96 -19.08
CA PRO A 374 39.33 3.36 -20.48
C PRO A 374 38.38 2.52 -21.34
N ASP A 375 37.92 3.14 -22.42
CA ASP A 375 37.01 2.61 -23.41
C ASP A 375 37.56 1.37 -24.14
N GLY A 376 36.65 0.47 -24.47
CA GLY A 376 36.82 -0.63 -25.42
C GLY A 376 35.45 -0.92 -26.04
N ASP A 377 35.34 -0.61 -27.33
CA ASP A 377 34.13 -0.62 -28.15
C ASP A 377 33.49 -2.00 -28.36
N ALA A 378 32.28 -1.93 -28.91
CA ALA A 378 31.53 -2.95 -29.66
C ALA A 378 30.63 -3.94 -28.87
N ASP A 379 29.33 -3.69 -29.02
CA ASP A 379 28.26 -4.63 -29.35
C ASP A 379 27.95 -5.84 -28.46
N THR A 380 26.72 -5.80 -27.92
CA THR A 380 25.81 -6.95 -27.74
C THR A 380 26.33 -8.15 -26.94
N GLU A 381 26.45 -7.99 -25.62
CA GLU A 381 26.22 -9.11 -24.70
C GLU A 381 25.55 -8.62 -23.41
N GLU A 382 24.44 -9.27 -23.02
CA GLU A 382 23.92 -9.24 -21.65
C GLU A 382 25.06 -9.63 -20.69
N ARG A 383 25.77 -8.66 -20.12
CA ARG A 383 26.77 -8.93 -19.06
C ARG A 383 26.06 -9.52 -17.85
N VAL A 384 25.94 -10.84 -17.83
CA VAL A 384 25.65 -11.67 -16.67
C VAL A 384 26.91 -11.68 -15.80
N VAL A 385 26.95 -10.81 -14.78
CA VAL A 385 28.07 -10.82 -13.83
C VAL A 385 27.97 -12.08 -12.97
N LYS A 386 28.73 -13.13 -13.31
CA LYS A 386 28.92 -14.32 -12.48
C LYS A 386 29.93 -14.04 -11.37
N ARG A 387 29.55 -13.25 -10.35
CA ARG A 387 30.22 -13.34 -9.03
C ARG A 387 29.41 -14.33 -8.20
N GLY A 388 30.08 -15.28 -7.53
CA GLY A 388 29.45 -16.42 -6.85
C GLY A 388 28.23 -16.03 -6.01
N GLY A 389 27.03 -16.24 -6.55
CA GLY A 389 25.75 -15.76 -6.02
C GLY A 389 24.65 -15.79 -7.10
N GLN A 390 23.47 -15.27 -6.76
CA GLN A 390 22.33 -15.14 -7.68
C GLN A 390 22.68 -14.29 -8.90
N THR A 391 22.26 -14.73 -10.09
CA THR A 391 22.46 -13.98 -11.34
C THR A 391 21.48 -12.80 -11.44
N VAL A 392 21.99 -11.57 -11.54
CA VAL A 392 21.19 -10.35 -11.71
C VAL A 392 21.22 -9.88 -13.17
N ILE A 393 20.03 -9.61 -13.72
CA ILE A 393 19.86 -9.05 -15.08
C ILE A 393 19.69 -7.54 -14.97
N TYR A 394 20.57 -6.79 -15.64
CA TYR A 394 20.60 -5.32 -15.66
C TYR A 394 19.70 -4.77 -16.77
N ASP A 395 18.39 -4.70 -16.52
CA ASP A 395 17.35 -4.37 -17.49
C ASP A 395 17.16 -2.86 -17.77
N GLU A 396 17.80 -1.98 -16.99
CA GLU A 396 17.58 -0.52 -17.06
C GLU A 396 18.75 0.29 -17.65
N LYS A 397 19.72 -0.39 -18.29
CA LYS A 397 20.94 0.25 -18.83
C LYS A 397 20.65 1.25 -19.96
N LYS A 398 19.68 0.96 -20.81
CA LYS A 398 19.29 1.82 -21.94
C LYS A 398 18.22 2.84 -21.53
N ALA A 399 17.17 2.37 -20.89
CA ALA A 399 16.09 3.21 -20.37
C ALA A 399 15.54 2.61 -19.06
N THR A 400 15.06 3.45 -18.14
CA THR A 400 14.38 3.01 -16.91
C THR A 400 13.05 2.33 -17.22
N VAL A 401 12.75 1.21 -16.55
CA VAL A 401 11.48 0.47 -16.73
C VAL A 401 10.32 1.20 -16.05
N TYR A 402 10.61 2.08 -15.10
CA TYR A 402 9.63 2.89 -14.39
C TYR A 402 10.23 4.24 -13.99
N SER A 403 9.39 5.24 -13.74
CA SER A 403 9.85 6.53 -13.22
C SER A 403 10.26 6.38 -11.76
N TYR A 404 11.57 6.50 -11.49
CA TYR A 404 12.10 6.41 -10.12
C TYR A 404 11.54 7.48 -9.19
N ALA A 405 11.35 8.71 -9.70
CA ALA A 405 10.74 9.78 -8.93
C ALA A 405 9.29 9.44 -8.56
N TYR A 406 8.49 9.00 -9.52
CA TYR A 406 7.11 8.61 -9.25
C TYR A 406 7.04 7.47 -8.22
N PHE A 407 7.93 6.47 -8.34
CA PHE A 407 8.07 5.38 -7.37
C PHE A 407 8.23 5.91 -5.94
N HIS A 408 9.20 6.78 -5.70
CA HIS A 408 9.46 7.32 -4.36
C HIS A 408 8.37 8.26 -3.87
N PHE A 409 7.74 9.01 -4.78
CA PHE A 409 6.60 9.87 -4.44
C PHE A 409 5.40 9.05 -3.94
N ILE A 410 5.11 7.90 -4.56
CA ILE A 410 4.06 7.00 -4.07
C ILE A 410 4.40 6.44 -2.69
N PHE A 411 5.65 6.04 -2.43
CA PHE A 411 6.07 5.59 -1.09
C PHE A 411 6.03 6.71 -0.04
N PHE A 412 6.34 7.95 -0.41
CA PHE A 412 6.16 9.12 0.44
C PHE A 412 4.69 9.30 0.82
N LEU A 413 3.77 9.30 -0.14
CA LEU A 413 2.34 9.39 0.15
C LEU A 413 1.84 8.19 0.96
N ALA A 414 2.33 6.98 0.68
CA ALA A 414 2.00 5.78 1.43
C ALA A 414 2.44 5.90 2.91
N SER A 415 3.59 6.54 3.18
CA SER A 415 4.08 6.74 4.55
C SER A 415 3.17 7.67 5.37
N LEU A 416 2.65 8.73 4.73
CA LEU A 416 1.66 9.63 5.32
C LEU A 416 0.33 8.91 5.55
N TYR A 417 -0.11 8.08 4.60
CA TYR A 417 -1.30 7.26 4.76
C TYR A 417 -1.19 6.24 5.91
N VAL A 418 -0.06 5.55 6.02
CA VAL A 418 0.21 4.60 7.12
C VAL A 418 0.16 5.33 8.46
N MET A 419 0.76 6.51 8.56
CA MET A 419 0.71 7.33 9.78
C MET A 419 -0.73 7.61 10.21
N MET A 420 -1.56 8.12 9.30
CA MET A 420 -2.96 8.42 9.60
C MET A 420 -3.77 7.17 9.93
N THR A 421 -3.50 6.06 9.25
CA THR A 421 -4.26 4.83 9.46
C THR A 421 -3.91 4.12 10.77
N VAL A 422 -2.63 4.01 11.11
CA VAL A 422 -2.16 3.39 12.37
C VAL A 422 -2.61 4.22 13.58
N THR A 423 -2.77 5.54 13.41
CA THR A 423 -3.25 6.44 14.46
C THR A 423 -4.75 6.70 14.39
N HIS A 424 -5.50 5.89 13.63
CA HIS A 424 -6.96 5.99 13.50
C HIS A 424 -7.48 7.41 13.17
N TRP A 425 -6.74 8.20 12.41
CA TRP A 425 -7.11 9.57 12.03
C TRP A 425 -7.45 10.47 13.23
N PHE A 426 -6.69 10.34 14.32
CA PHE A 426 -6.91 11.03 15.60
C PHE A 426 -6.85 12.59 15.51
N HIS A 427 -7.70 13.28 16.28
CA HIS A 427 -7.73 14.74 16.45
C HIS A 427 -7.42 15.15 17.90
N TYR A 428 -6.50 16.12 18.10
CA TYR A 428 -6.01 16.55 19.42
C TYR A 428 -6.83 17.68 20.09
N GLU A 429 -7.76 18.34 19.38
CA GLU A 429 -8.31 19.65 19.79
C GLU A 429 -9.64 19.66 20.55
N GLU A 430 -10.16 18.50 20.97
CA GLU A 430 -11.38 18.46 21.78
C GLU A 430 -11.03 18.07 23.23
N ALA A 431 -10.97 19.08 24.08
CA ALA A 431 -10.89 18.96 25.53
C ALA A 431 -12.22 18.41 26.10
N GLU A 432 -12.53 17.15 25.78
CA GLU A 432 -13.47 16.24 26.47
C GLU A 432 -13.23 14.84 25.87
N ILE A 433 -12.14 14.22 26.33
CA ILE A 433 -11.46 13.05 25.72
C ILE A 433 -12.21 11.71 25.97
N GLU A 434 -13.47 11.73 26.38
CA GLU A 434 -14.22 10.50 26.75
C GLU A 434 -15.07 9.88 25.61
N LYS A 435 -15.29 10.55 24.47
CA LYS A 435 -16.19 10.03 23.41
C LYS A 435 -15.54 9.63 22.09
N ILE A 436 -14.21 9.70 21.97
CA ILE A 436 -13.53 9.68 20.65
C ILE A 436 -12.89 8.32 20.30
N PHE A 437 -12.82 7.37 21.23
CA PHE A 437 -11.86 6.25 21.12
C PHE A 437 -12.30 4.95 20.42
N SER A 438 -13.40 4.96 19.67
CA SER A 438 -13.75 3.82 18.78
C SER A 438 -14.61 4.19 17.57
N GLU A 439 -15.33 5.32 17.62
CA GLU A 439 -16.34 5.64 16.61
C GLU A 439 -16.33 7.14 16.29
N SER A 440 -15.76 7.52 15.14
CA SER A 440 -15.66 8.92 14.70
C SER A 440 -16.40 9.12 13.39
N TRP A 441 -17.28 10.12 13.36
CA TRP A 441 -17.96 10.57 12.15
C TRP A 441 -16.96 10.93 11.03
N SER A 442 -15.79 11.44 11.37
CA SER A 442 -14.74 11.75 10.39
C SER A 442 -14.25 10.50 9.66
N ILE A 443 -13.96 9.43 10.40
CA ILE A 443 -13.51 8.14 9.83
C ILE A 443 -14.63 7.53 8.97
N PHE A 444 -15.87 7.59 9.46
CA PHE A 444 -17.05 7.16 8.70
C PHE A 444 -17.13 7.86 7.34
N TRP A 445 -17.06 9.20 7.31
CA TRP A 445 -17.20 9.97 6.08
C TRP A 445 -16.02 9.79 5.13
N ILE A 446 -14.79 9.68 5.63
CA ILE A 446 -13.62 9.38 4.79
C ILE A 446 -13.83 8.05 4.03
N LYS A 447 -14.29 7.00 4.73
CA LYS A 447 -14.56 5.69 4.10
C LYS A 447 -15.72 5.75 3.11
N MET A 448 -16.78 6.47 3.43
CA MET A 448 -17.95 6.62 2.55
C MET A 448 -17.66 7.43 1.30
N ILE A 449 -16.95 8.55 1.42
CA ILE A 449 -16.54 9.35 0.26
C ILE A 449 -15.59 8.53 -0.61
N SER A 450 -14.64 7.79 -0.01
CA SER A 450 -13.74 6.90 -0.76
C SER A 450 -14.51 5.84 -1.55
N CYS A 451 -15.58 5.29 -0.97
CA CYS A 451 -16.47 4.35 -1.64
C CYS A 451 -17.13 4.98 -2.89
N TRP A 452 -17.72 6.17 -2.76
CA TRP A 452 -18.37 6.85 -3.89
C TRP A 452 -17.38 7.31 -4.95
N VAL A 453 -16.21 7.80 -4.55
CA VAL A 453 -15.12 8.15 -5.47
C VAL A 453 -14.67 6.91 -6.24
N CYS A 454 -14.56 5.74 -5.60
CA CYS A 454 -14.22 4.48 -6.28
C CYS A 454 -15.24 4.12 -7.35
N VAL A 455 -16.54 4.22 -7.03
CA VAL A 455 -17.64 3.96 -7.97
C VAL A 455 -17.60 4.92 -9.14
N LEU A 456 -17.41 6.22 -8.88
CA LEU A 456 -17.34 7.26 -9.89
C LEU A 456 -16.12 7.07 -10.82
N LEU A 457 -14.95 6.78 -10.25
CA LEU A 457 -13.74 6.47 -11.03
C LEU A 457 -13.97 5.25 -11.92
N TYR A 458 -14.55 4.18 -11.39
CA TYR A 458 -14.85 2.98 -12.17
C TYR A 458 -15.84 3.27 -13.31
N LEU A 459 -16.96 3.94 -13.01
CA LEU A 459 -17.94 4.36 -14.02
C LEU A 459 -17.31 5.23 -15.10
N TRP A 460 -16.48 6.20 -14.71
CA TRP A 460 -15.76 7.05 -15.65
C TRP A 460 -14.85 6.24 -16.58
N THR A 461 -14.14 5.23 -16.07
CA THR A 461 -13.29 4.38 -16.94
C THR A 461 -14.08 3.60 -18.00
N LEU A 462 -15.36 3.29 -17.74
CA LEU A 462 -16.24 2.62 -18.69
C LEU A 462 -16.91 3.60 -19.66
N THR A 463 -17.29 4.79 -19.19
CA THR A 463 -18.07 5.77 -19.98
C THR A 463 -17.21 6.78 -20.75
N ALA A 464 -15.99 7.10 -20.27
CA ALA A 464 -15.12 8.07 -20.92
C ALA A 464 -14.81 7.76 -22.41
N PRO A 465 -14.58 6.49 -22.82
CA PRO A 465 -14.42 6.15 -24.25
C PRO A 465 -15.65 6.41 -25.11
N LEU A 466 -16.84 6.45 -24.50
CA LEU A 466 -18.11 6.77 -25.17
C LEU A 466 -18.29 8.29 -25.32
N CYS A 467 -17.99 9.04 -24.25
CA CYS A 467 -18.16 10.50 -24.21
C CYS A 467 -17.05 11.26 -24.95
N CYS A 468 -15.85 10.69 -25.09
CA CYS A 468 -14.69 11.34 -25.71
C CYS A 468 -14.01 10.43 -26.76
N PRO A 469 -14.66 10.15 -27.90
CA PRO A 469 -14.19 9.15 -28.88
C PRO A 469 -12.82 9.45 -29.53
N THR A 470 -12.33 10.69 -29.46
CA THR A 470 -11.04 11.12 -30.05
C THR A 470 -9.84 11.00 -29.10
N ARG A 471 -10.06 10.72 -27.80
CA ARG A 471 -8.98 10.55 -26.83
C ARG A 471 -8.58 9.07 -26.76
N GLN A 472 -7.30 8.76 -27.01
CA GLN A 472 -6.80 7.39 -26.83
C GLN A 472 -6.79 7.05 -25.34
N PHE A 473 -7.73 6.23 -24.89
CA PHE A 473 -7.74 5.67 -23.54
C PHE A 473 -6.94 4.35 -23.55
N SER A 474 -5.66 4.39 -23.18
CA SER A 474 -4.87 3.18 -22.92
C SER A 474 -5.15 2.70 -21.49
N VAL A 475 -5.97 1.66 -21.34
CA VAL A 475 -6.14 0.92 -20.08
C VAL A 475 -5.36 -0.39 -20.13
#